data_AF-A0A6G3XRN9-F1
#
_entry.id   AF-A0A6G3XRN9-F1
#
_cell.length_a   1.000
_cell.length_b   1.000
_cell.length_c   1.000
_cell.angle_alpha   90.00
_cell.angle_beta   90.00
_cell.angle_gamma   90.00
#
_symmetry.space_group_name_H-M   'P 1'
#
loop_
_entity.id
_entity.type
_entity.pdbx_description
1 polymer ?
#
loop_
_entity_poly.entity_id
_entity_poly.type
_entity_poly.pdbx_seq_one_letter_code
_entity_poly.pdbx_strand_id
1 'polypeptide(L)'
;DVNFVRFVEGAEIRIYGKQNYIGSLLADIGTGRPPITDKAKDGFSYDVSPEKIDLADADVIFTSTYGDPGKAGTTKTMNSGLWKSLKAAENDKVFKVDDRLWIAGIGYTAAGKILEEFETLMTK
;
A
#
# COMPACT_ATOMS: atom_id res chain seq x y z
N ASP A 1 -6.34 -11.03 -1.37
CA ASP A 1 -6.46 -9.85 -0.49
C ASP A 1 -5.62 -8.71 -1.07
N VAL A 2 -5.88 -7.49 -0.62
CA VAL A 2 -5.22 -6.28 -1.11
C VAL A 2 -4.54 -5.59 0.06
N ASN A 3 -3.26 -5.24 -0.11
CA ASN A 3 -2.52 -4.41 0.83
C ASN A 3 -2.17 -3.04 0.24
N PHE A 4 -1.92 -2.08 1.13
CA PHE A 4 -1.44 -0.75 0.75
C PHE A 4 -0.22 -0.39 1.59
N VAL A 5 0.91 -0.15 0.92
CA VAL A 5 2.21 0.14 1.54
C VAL A 5 2.67 1.53 1.12
N ARG A 6 2.89 2.42 2.08
CA ARG A 6 3.35 3.78 1.83
C ARG A 6 4.77 3.96 2.33
N PHE A 7 5.64 4.42 1.45
CA PHE A 7 6.99 4.87 1.77
C PHE A 7 6.96 6.38 2.04
N VAL A 8 7.59 6.83 3.12
CA VAL A 8 7.56 8.24 3.54
C VAL A 8 8.98 8.70 3.81
N GLU A 9 9.42 9.77 3.14
CA GLU A 9 10.71 10.39 3.42
C GLU A 9 10.78 10.82 4.89
N GLY A 10 11.82 10.35 5.60
CA GLY A 10 12.05 10.68 7.00
C GLY A 10 11.19 9.91 8.01
N ALA A 11 10.50 8.85 7.62
CA ALA A 11 9.72 8.00 8.52
C ALA A 11 9.79 6.51 8.14
N GLU A 12 9.24 5.66 9.00
CA GLU A 12 9.08 4.22 8.75
C GLU A 12 8.10 3.94 7.60
N ILE A 13 8.19 2.73 7.04
CA ILE A 13 7.28 2.27 5.99
C ILE A 13 5.92 1.97 6.63
N ARG A 14 4.84 2.48 6.07
CA ARG A 14 3.49 2.32 6.63
C ARG A 14 2.73 1.24 5.88
N ILE A 15 2.32 0.19 6.58
CA ILE A 15 1.29 -0.73 6.11
C ILE A 15 -0.06 -0.19 6.60
N TYR A 16 -0.94 0.20 5.67
CA TYR A 16 -2.20 0.83 6.05
C TYR A 16 -3.16 -0.18 6.68
N GLY A 17 -3.72 0.19 7.84
CA GLY A 17 -4.75 -0.56 8.55
C GLY A 17 -6.12 -0.49 7.87
N LYS A 18 -7.14 -0.94 8.60
CA LYS A 18 -8.52 -1.04 8.11
C LYS A 18 -9.37 0.21 8.39
N GLN A 19 -9.02 1.04 9.38
CA GLN A 19 -9.85 2.19 9.82
C GLN A 19 -9.25 3.52 9.37
N ASN A 20 -9.06 3.67 8.07
CA ASN A 20 -8.60 4.89 7.42
C ASN A 20 -9.27 4.98 6.03
N TYR A 21 -9.09 6.10 5.33
CA TYR A 21 -9.74 6.35 4.04
C TYR A 21 -9.55 5.22 3.01
N ILE A 22 -8.32 4.77 2.81
CA ILE A 22 -8.02 3.64 1.88
C ILE A 22 -8.53 2.31 2.44
N GLY A 23 -8.45 2.12 3.76
CA GLY A 23 -9.05 1.01 4.50
C GLY A 23 -10.53 0.84 4.16
N SER A 24 -11.30 1.90 4.35
CA SER A 24 -12.73 1.94 4.08
C SER A 24 -13.05 1.74 2.60
N LEU A 25 -12.35 2.44 1.70
CA LEU A 25 -12.60 2.32 0.25
C LEU A 25 -12.42 0.88 -0.24
N LEU A 26 -11.34 0.22 0.19
CA LEU A 26 -11.05 -1.17 -0.15
C LEU A 26 -12.05 -2.15 0.48
N ALA A 27 -12.58 -1.85 1.67
CA ALA A 27 -13.65 -2.63 2.29
C ALA A 27 -14.99 -2.48 1.55
N ASP A 28 -15.33 -1.27 1.10
CA ASP A 28 -16.59 -0.97 0.39
C ASP A 28 -16.70 -1.74 -0.93
N ILE A 29 -15.57 -1.95 -1.61
CA ILE A 29 -15.50 -2.76 -2.84
C ILE A 29 -15.26 -4.26 -2.59
N GLY A 30 -15.34 -4.70 -1.32
CA GLY A 30 -15.29 -6.10 -0.94
C GLY A 30 -13.92 -6.77 -1.09
N THR A 31 -12.83 -5.99 -1.13
CA THR A 31 -11.49 -6.60 -1.14
C THR A 31 -11.15 -7.15 0.25
N GLY A 32 -10.66 -8.39 0.29
CA GLY A 32 -10.03 -8.92 1.52
C GLY A 32 -8.79 -8.11 1.88
N ARG A 33 -8.40 -8.09 3.16
CA ARG A 33 -7.20 -7.41 3.66
C ARG A 33 -6.29 -8.40 4.39
N PRO A 34 -4.95 -8.32 4.24
CA PRO A 34 -4.06 -9.27 4.89
C PRO A 34 -4.06 -9.09 6.41
N PRO A 35 -3.79 -10.16 7.21
CA PRO A 35 -3.86 -10.12 8.67
C PRO A 35 -2.96 -9.07 9.34
N ILE A 36 -1.88 -8.65 8.69
CA ILE A 36 -1.00 -7.59 9.21
C ILE A 36 -1.75 -6.28 9.44
N THR A 37 -2.81 -6.01 8.67
CA THR A 37 -3.62 -4.78 8.81
C THR A 37 -4.37 -4.71 10.14
N ASP A 38 -4.56 -5.84 10.84
CA ASP A 38 -5.16 -5.91 12.18
C ASP A 38 -4.15 -5.53 13.30
N LYS A 39 -2.86 -5.40 12.98
CA LYS A 39 -1.84 -4.93 13.93
C LYS A 39 -1.83 -3.41 14.12
N ALA A 40 -2.44 -2.66 13.21
CA ALA A 40 -2.69 -1.23 13.37
C ALA A 40 -3.78 -1.02 14.44
N LYS A 41 -3.38 -0.94 15.72
CA LYS A 41 -4.32 -0.91 16.86
C LYS A 41 -5.18 0.35 16.90
N ASP A 42 -4.65 1.47 16.42
CA ASP A 42 -5.39 2.72 16.20
C ASP A 42 -6.19 2.71 14.88
N GLY A 43 -6.06 1.63 14.11
CA GLY A 43 -6.70 1.41 12.83
C GLY A 43 -6.05 2.13 11.65
N PHE A 44 -5.04 2.98 11.87
CA PHE A 44 -4.46 3.83 10.83
C PHE A 44 -3.35 3.13 10.05
N SER A 45 -2.21 2.83 10.69
CA SER A 45 -1.11 2.09 10.06
C SER A 45 -0.36 1.21 11.06
N TYR A 46 0.29 0.19 10.52
CA TYR A 46 1.32 -0.57 11.21
C TYR A 46 2.65 -0.26 10.54
N ASP A 47 3.53 0.41 11.28
CA ASP A 47 4.80 0.90 10.76
C ASP A 47 5.87 -0.18 10.88
N VAL A 48 6.63 -0.37 9.80
CA VAL A 48 7.66 -1.42 9.68
C VAL A 48 8.94 -0.84 9.10
N SER A 49 10.06 -1.42 9.53
CA SER A 49 11.36 -1.17 8.91
C SER A 49 11.52 -1.98 7.62
N PRO A 50 12.47 -1.64 6.74
CA PRO A 50 12.75 -2.40 5.52
C PRO A 50 13.04 -3.89 5.77
N GLU A 51 13.61 -4.24 6.93
CA GLU A 51 13.93 -5.62 7.32
C GLU A 51 12.69 -6.45 7.68
N LYS A 52 11.54 -5.81 7.91
CA LYS A 52 10.26 -6.45 8.21
C LYS A 52 9.22 -6.26 7.10
N ILE A 53 9.69 -5.92 5.90
CA ILE A 53 8.79 -5.62 4.78
C ILE A 53 8.08 -6.87 4.24
N ASP A 54 8.59 -8.05 4.56
CA ASP A 54 7.94 -9.34 4.32
C ASP A 54 6.53 -9.42 4.95
N LEU A 55 6.30 -8.72 6.06
CA LEU A 55 4.98 -8.60 6.69
C LEU A 55 3.93 -7.93 5.80
N ALA A 56 4.34 -7.23 4.74
CA ALA A 56 3.44 -6.55 3.83
C ALA A 56 2.84 -7.47 2.74
N ASP A 57 3.19 -8.76 2.71
CA ASP A 57 2.73 -9.67 1.66
C ASP A 57 1.19 -9.75 1.54
N ALA A 58 0.72 -9.94 0.30
CA ALA A 58 -0.68 -10.06 -0.07
C ALA A 58 -0.81 -10.64 -1.49
N ASP A 59 -2.03 -10.91 -1.96
CA ASP A 59 -2.26 -11.23 -3.39
C ASP A 59 -1.97 -10.03 -4.30
N VAL A 60 -2.29 -8.82 -3.86
CA VAL A 60 -2.03 -7.55 -4.57
C VAL A 60 -1.52 -6.50 -3.59
N ILE A 61 -0.47 -5.76 -3.97
CA ILE A 61 0.06 -4.65 -3.17
C ILE A 61 0.01 -3.36 -3.98
N PHE A 62 -0.69 -2.36 -3.46
CA PHE A 62 -0.56 -0.98 -3.92
C PHE A 62 0.54 -0.27 -3.13
N THR A 63 1.37 0.50 -3.83
CA THR A 63 2.46 1.26 -3.23
C THR A 63 2.37 2.74 -3.57
N SER A 64 2.66 3.61 -2.62
CA SER A 64 2.87 5.03 -2.88
C SER A 64 4.14 5.53 -2.18
N THR A 65 4.65 6.67 -2.62
CA THR A 65 5.82 7.31 -2.02
C THR A 65 5.54 8.79 -1.80
N TYR A 66 5.76 9.23 -0.56
CA TYR A 66 5.73 10.64 -0.19
C TYR A 66 7.15 11.17 -0.03
N GLY A 67 7.51 12.18 -0.85
CA GLY A 67 8.87 12.72 -0.91
C GLY A 67 9.74 12.05 -1.98
N ASP A 68 11.05 12.15 -1.82
CA ASP A 68 12.03 11.55 -2.73
C ASP A 68 12.13 10.02 -2.51
N PRO A 69 11.99 9.17 -3.57
CA PRO A 69 12.04 7.71 -3.42
C PRO A 69 13.35 7.14 -2.90
N GLY A 70 14.48 7.83 -3.11
CA GLY A 70 15.77 7.43 -2.56
C GLY A 70 15.83 7.67 -1.07
N LYS A 71 15.38 8.86 -0.62
CA LYS A 71 15.35 9.24 0.80
C LYS A 71 14.24 8.54 1.60
N ALA A 72 13.10 8.23 0.97
CA ALA A 72 12.04 7.42 1.54
C ALA A 72 12.38 5.92 1.60
N GLY A 73 13.52 5.52 1.03
CA GLY A 73 13.95 4.12 1.00
C GLY A 73 13.12 3.22 0.08
N THR A 74 12.19 3.77 -0.72
CA THR A 74 11.34 3.04 -1.65
C THR A 74 12.17 2.17 -2.59
N THR A 75 13.10 2.79 -3.33
CA THR A 75 13.88 2.11 -4.36
C THR A 75 14.76 1.02 -3.74
N LYS A 76 15.36 1.29 -2.58
CA LYS A 76 16.21 0.32 -1.88
C LYS A 76 15.39 -0.88 -1.39
N THR A 77 14.24 -0.62 -0.78
CA THR A 77 13.38 -1.67 -0.21
C THR A 77 12.79 -2.55 -1.30
N MET A 78 12.22 -1.96 -2.36
CA MET A 78 11.60 -2.72 -3.45
C MET A 78 12.61 -3.54 -4.28
N ASN A 79 13.89 -3.16 -4.26
CA ASN A 79 14.95 -3.94 -4.91
C ASN A 79 15.56 -5.04 -4.03
N SER A 80 15.23 -5.07 -2.74
CA SER A 80 15.73 -6.07 -1.79
C SER A 80 15.22 -7.47 -2.08
N GLY A 81 15.93 -8.48 -1.58
CA GLY A 81 15.49 -9.88 -1.68
C GLY A 81 14.16 -10.13 -0.96
N LEU A 82 13.95 -9.52 0.21
CA LEU A 82 12.72 -9.65 0.99
C LEU A 82 11.48 -9.16 0.23
N TRP A 83 11.60 -8.01 -0.45
CA TRP A 83 10.50 -7.50 -1.27
C TRP A 83 10.24 -8.38 -2.48
N LYS A 84 11.30 -8.82 -3.16
CA LYS A 84 11.18 -9.64 -4.37
C LYS A 84 10.63 -11.03 -4.09
N SER A 85 10.73 -11.53 -2.86
CA SER A 85 10.12 -12.81 -2.43
C SER A 85 8.67 -12.68 -1.97
N LEU A 86 8.07 -11.48 -1.99
CA LEU A 86 6.65 -11.32 -1.70
C LEU A 86 5.83 -11.97 -2.81
N LYS A 87 4.76 -12.70 -2.46
CA LYS A 87 3.85 -13.31 -3.43
C LYS A 87 3.35 -12.28 -4.45
N ALA A 88 2.95 -11.08 -4.02
CA ALA A 88 2.52 -10.04 -4.95
C ALA A 88 3.65 -9.59 -5.91
N ALA A 89 4.89 -9.53 -5.43
CA ALA A 89 6.03 -9.12 -6.26
C ALA A 89 6.42 -10.19 -7.28
N GLU A 90 6.42 -11.46 -6.87
CA GLU A 90 6.71 -12.60 -7.76
C GLU A 90 5.66 -12.76 -8.87
N ASN A 91 4.43 -12.34 -8.61
CA ASN A 91 3.31 -12.45 -9.55
C ASN A 91 3.03 -11.15 -10.33
N ASP A 92 3.94 -10.17 -10.30
CA ASP A 92 3.78 -8.86 -10.96
C ASP A 92 2.49 -8.10 -10.53
N LYS A 93 2.02 -8.34 -9.30
CA LYS A 93 0.83 -7.72 -8.68
C LYS A 93 1.19 -6.62 -7.68
N VAL A 94 2.28 -5.91 -7.94
CA VAL A 94 2.68 -4.70 -7.21
C VAL A 94 2.42 -3.49 -8.08
N PHE A 95 1.47 -2.63 -7.67
CA PHE A 95 1.08 -1.45 -8.43
C PHE A 95 1.48 -0.18 -7.70
N LYS A 96 2.30 0.64 -8.36
CA LYS A 96 2.64 1.99 -7.88
C LYS A 96 1.52 2.96 -8.25
N VAL A 97 1.05 3.74 -7.28
CA VAL A 97 -0.01 4.76 -7.45
C VAL A 97 0.45 6.14 -6.98
N ASP A 98 -0.26 7.20 -7.40
CA ASP A 98 0.04 8.58 -6.98
C ASP A 98 -0.41 8.82 -5.52
N ASP A 99 0.55 9.20 -4.68
CA ASP A 99 0.34 9.43 -3.26
C ASP A 99 -0.62 10.60 -2.98
N ARG A 100 -0.59 11.65 -3.81
CA ARG A 100 -1.47 12.81 -3.64
C ARG A 100 -2.92 12.45 -3.96
N LEU A 101 -3.16 11.56 -4.90
CA LEU A 101 -4.48 11.06 -5.21
C LEU A 101 -4.97 10.08 -4.14
N TRP A 102 -4.19 9.03 -3.84
CA TRP A 102 -4.65 7.93 -2.99
C TRP A 102 -4.62 8.26 -1.50
N ILE A 103 -3.71 9.12 -1.05
CA ILE A 103 -3.58 9.43 0.38
C ILE A 103 -4.04 10.83 0.73
N ALA A 104 -3.59 11.85 -0.02
CA ALA A 104 -3.98 13.23 0.27
C ALA A 104 -5.34 13.61 -0.36
N GLY A 105 -5.74 12.91 -1.42
CA GLY A 105 -6.98 13.12 -2.16
C GLY A 105 -8.15 12.48 -1.42
N ILE A 106 -8.62 13.15 -0.37
CA ILE A 106 -9.77 12.70 0.40
C ILE A 106 -11.03 13.39 -0.13
N GLY A 107 -12.05 12.61 -0.50
CA GLY A 107 -13.34 13.10 -0.95
C GLY A 107 -13.89 12.34 -2.15
N TYR A 108 -15.17 12.56 -2.48
CA TYR A 108 -15.89 11.78 -3.48
C TYR A 108 -15.24 11.80 -4.88
N THR A 109 -14.70 12.95 -5.31
CA THR A 109 -14.00 13.06 -6.59
C THR A 109 -12.76 12.19 -6.65
N ALA A 110 -12.00 12.14 -5.55
CA ALA A 110 -10.81 11.30 -5.47
C ALA A 110 -11.18 9.82 -5.37
N ALA A 111 -12.23 9.48 -4.59
CA ALA A 111 -12.76 8.12 -4.53
C ALA A 111 -13.11 7.58 -5.92
N GLY A 112 -13.83 8.36 -6.75
CA GLY A 112 -14.16 7.97 -8.12
C GLY A 112 -12.92 7.66 -8.97
N LYS A 113 -11.91 8.54 -8.94
CA LYS A 113 -10.65 8.34 -9.67
C LYS A 113 -9.85 7.14 -9.17
N ILE A 114 -9.81 6.92 -7.86
CA ILE A 114 -9.14 5.77 -7.25
C ILE A 114 -9.81 4.47 -7.70
N LEU A 115 -11.15 4.44 -7.76
CA LEU A 115 -11.90 3.27 -8.21
C LEU A 115 -11.66 2.97 -9.70
N GLU A 116 -11.68 3.98 -10.56
CA GLU A 116 -11.35 3.83 -11.99
C GLU A 116 -9.92 3.30 -12.20
N GLU A 117 -8.95 3.84 -11.47
CA GLU A 117 -7.56 3.38 -11.52
C GLU A 117 -7.41 1.96 -10.97
N PHE A 118 -8.10 1.64 -9.87
CA PHE A 118 -8.14 0.30 -9.29
C PHE A 118 -8.66 -0.73 -10.30
N GLU A 119 -9.82 -0.49 -10.93
CA GLU A 119 -10.41 -1.38 -11.93
C GLU A 119 -9.46 -1.61 -13.12
N THR A 120 -8.80 -0.55 -13.59
CA THR A 120 -7.82 -0.61 -14.67
C THR A 120 -6.59 -1.45 -14.29
N LEU A 121 -6.14 -1.40 -13.03
CA LEU A 121 -4.98 -2.15 -12.57
C LEU A 121 -5.30 -3.62 -12.28
N MET A 122 -6.52 -3.93 -11.82
CA MET A 122 -6.95 -5.30 -11.55
C MET A 122 -7.17 -6.14 -12.82
N THR A 123 -7.28 -5.50 -13.99
CA THR A 123 -7.48 -6.16 -15.28
C THR A 123 -6.18 -6.42 -16.05
N LYS A 124 -5.02 -6.03 -15.50
CA LYS A 124 -3.69 -6.35 -16.03
C LYS A 124 -3.19 -7.69 -15.50
#